data_AF-A0A7S3LB55-F1
#
_entry.id   AF-A0A7S3LB55-F1
#
_cell.length_a   1.000
_cell.length_b   1.000
_cell.length_c   1.000
_cell.angle_alpha   90.00
_cell.angle_beta   90.00
_cell.angle_gamma   90.00
#
_symmetry.space_group_name_H-M   'P 1'
#
loop_
_entity.id
_entity.type
_entity.pdbx_description
1 polymer ?
#
loop_
_entity_poly.entity_id
_entity_poly.type
_entity_poly.pdbx_seq_one_letter_code
_entity_poly.pdbx_strand_id
1 'polypeptide(L)'
;LRKVVARRFDLKLIVTSATLSADIFSDYFGGVPVFRIPGRTFPVETYFAKSVQEDYVMAAVKQTLQIHFNSPPGDILIFMTGQEDIEGTCQVIAEKMEKHGTDSAPLLVLPMYSQLPADLQAKIFEAAP
;
A
#
# COMPACT_ATOMS: atom_id res chain seq x y z
N LEU A 1 -5.18 -28.71 2.06
CA LEU A 1 -6.53 -28.46 1.49
C LEU A 1 -6.87 -29.38 0.31
N ARG A 2 -6.05 -29.51 -0.76
CA ARG A 2 -6.32 -30.41 -1.91
C ARG A 2 -6.75 -31.84 -1.52
N LYS A 3 -6.04 -32.49 -0.60
CA LYS A 3 -6.38 -33.83 -0.09
C LYS A 3 -7.71 -33.88 0.70
N VAL A 4 -8.10 -32.76 1.32
CA VAL A 4 -9.31 -32.65 2.14
C VAL A 4 -10.53 -32.53 1.23
N VAL A 5 -10.49 -31.63 0.25
CA VAL A 5 -11.58 -31.45 -0.73
C VAL A 5 -11.82 -32.69 -1.59
N ALA A 6 -10.79 -33.53 -1.79
CA ALA A 6 -10.94 -34.82 -2.47
C ALA A 6 -11.73 -35.87 -1.67
N ARG A 7 -11.89 -35.69 -0.35
CA ARG A 7 -12.60 -36.63 0.54
C ARG A 7 -13.91 -36.05 1.12
N ARG A 8 -14.01 -34.72 1.21
CA ARG A 8 -15.10 -33.97 1.83
C ARG A 8 -15.86 -33.18 0.77
N PHE A 9 -16.88 -33.79 0.17
CA PHE A 9 -17.68 -33.19 -0.90
C PHE A 9 -18.65 -32.09 -0.42
N ASP A 10 -18.85 -31.96 0.89
CA ASP A 10 -19.64 -30.91 1.51
C ASP A 10 -18.87 -29.59 1.67
N LEU A 11 -17.55 -29.61 1.51
CA LEU A 11 -16.70 -28.41 1.57
C LEU A 11 -16.50 -27.80 0.18
N LYS A 12 -16.77 -26.50 0.07
CA LYS A 12 -16.42 -25.69 -1.10
C LYS A 12 -15.14 -24.90 -0.81
N LEU A 13 -14.20 -24.90 -1.76
CA LEU A 13 -12.95 -24.13 -1.68
C LEU A 13 -12.97 -23.05 -2.75
N ILE A 14 -12.79 -21.80 -2.34
CA ILE A 14 -12.57 -20.66 -3.23
C ILE A 14 -11.14 -20.19 -3.03
N VAL A 15 -10.37 -20.08 -4.11
CA VAL A 15 -9.01 -19.55 -4.10
C VAL A 15 -9.03 -18.19 -4.78
N THR A 16 -8.66 -17.14 -4.05
CA THR A 16 -8.58 -15.77 -4.58
C THR A 16 -7.12 -15.38 -4.76
N SER A 17 -6.76 -14.84 -5.93
CA SER A 17 -5.43 -14.32 -6.23
C SER A 17 -5.52 -12.93 -6.86
N ALA A 18 -4.60 -12.04 -6.48
CA ALA A 18 -4.42 -10.73 -7.11
C ALA A 18 -3.49 -10.77 -8.34
N THR A 19 -2.84 -11.92 -8.61
CA THR A 19 -1.91 -12.08 -9.73
C THR A 19 -2.57 -12.77 -10.94
N LEU A 20 -2.05 -12.48 -12.13
CA LEU A 20 -2.53 -13.06 -13.40
C LEU A 20 -2.28 -14.57 -13.52
N SER A 21 -1.44 -15.16 -12.65
CA SER A 21 -1.02 -16.56 -12.67
C SER A 21 -2.04 -17.54 -12.05
N ALA A 22 -3.35 -17.24 -12.18
CA ALA A 22 -4.43 -18.10 -11.68
C ALA A 22 -4.38 -19.52 -12.28
N ASP A 23 -3.78 -19.68 -13.45
CA ASP A 23 -3.68 -20.96 -14.17
C ASP A 23 -2.81 -21.98 -13.40
N ILE A 24 -1.76 -21.54 -12.70
CA ILE A 24 -0.93 -22.42 -11.85
C ILE A 24 -1.78 -23.04 -10.74
N PHE A 25 -2.69 -22.26 -10.15
CA PHE A 25 -3.60 -22.75 -9.13
C PHE A 25 -4.66 -23.68 -9.72
N SER A 26 -5.21 -23.33 -10.89
CA SER A 26 -6.12 -24.20 -11.63
C SER A 26 -5.52 -25.59 -11.82
N ASP A 27 -4.31 -25.66 -12.39
CA ASP A 27 -3.61 -26.91 -12.66
C ASP A 27 -3.30 -27.68 -11.38
N TYR A 28 -2.84 -27.00 -10.33
CA TYR A 28 -2.57 -27.61 -9.04
C TYR A 28 -3.81 -28.27 -8.42
N PHE A 29 -5.00 -27.69 -8.64
CA PHE A 29 -6.28 -28.22 -8.16
C PHE A 29 -7.00 -29.11 -9.18
N GLY A 30 -6.36 -29.46 -10.30
CA GLY A 30 -6.89 -30.41 -11.28
C GLY A 30 -7.69 -29.77 -12.43
N GLY A 31 -7.27 -28.59 -12.89
CA GLY A 31 -7.91 -27.88 -14.01
C GLY A 31 -9.24 -27.24 -13.63
N VAL A 32 -9.35 -26.71 -12.41
CA VAL A 32 -10.61 -26.10 -11.94
C VAL A 32 -10.94 -24.79 -12.68
N PRO A 33 -12.22 -24.43 -12.84
CA PRO A 33 -12.60 -23.20 -13.53
C PRO A 33 -11.97 -21.96 -12.89
N VAL A 34 -11.45 -21.07 -13.74
CA VAL A 34 -10.89 -19.78 -13.31
C VAL A 34 -11.88 -18.66 -13.65
N PHE A 35 -12.28 -17.90 -12.63
CA PHE A 35 -13.09 -16.70 -12.82
C PHE A 35 -12.21 -15.46 -12.71
N ARG A 36 -12.05 -14.72 -13.81
CA ARG A 36 -11.24 -13.50 -13.88
C ARG A 36 -12.15 -12.28 -13.77
N ILE A 37 -11.94 -11.47 -12.75
CA ILE A 37 -12.59 -10.16 -12.62
C ILE A 37 -11.72 -9.15 -13.37
N PRO A 38 -12.23 -8.49 -14.43
CA PRO A 38 -11.46 -7.48 -15.12
C PRO A 38 -11.14 -6.34 -14.16
N GLY A 39 -9.85 -6.07 -13.96
CA GLY A 39 -9.40 -4.93 -13.19
C GLY A 39 -9.82 -3.62 -13.86
N ARG A 40 -10.06 -2.60 -13.04
CA ARG A 40 -10.11 -1.22 -13.50
C ARG A 40 -8.83 -0.54 -13.03
N THR A 41 -7.90 -0.37 -13.95
CA THR A 41 -6.71 0.45 -13.70
C THR A 41 -6.94 1.81 -14.33
N PHE A 42 -6.72 2.87 -13.56
CA PHE A 42 -6.58 4.20 -14.13
C PHE A 42 -5.16 4.36 -14.67
N PRO A 43 -4.94 5.20 -15.70
CA PRO A 43 -3.58 5.50 -16.13
C PRO A 43 -2.78 6.09 -14.95
N VAL A 44 -1.60 5.53 -14.70
CA VAL A 44 -0.68 6.00 -13.66
C VAL A 44 0.60 6.47 -14.35
N GLU A 45 0.98 7.71 -14.10
CA GLU A 45 2.26 8.25 -14.55
C GLU A 45 3.38 7.78 -13.63
N THR A 46 4.51 7.36 -14.21
CA THR A 46 5.66 6.86 -13.47
C THR A 46 6.83 7.83 -13.57
N TYR A 47 7.45 8.10 -12.42
CA TYR A 47 8.59 8.99 -12.30
C TYR A 47 9.75 8.24 -11.65
N PHE A 48 10.95 8.46 -12.16
CA PHE A 48 12.18 7.81 -11.67
C PHE A 48 13.17 8.86 -11.19
N ALA A 49 13.89 8.54 -10.11
CA ALA A 49 15.00 9.38 -9.67
C ALA A 49 16.11 9.42 -10.74
N LYS A 50 16.74 10.58 -10.92
CA LYS A 50 17.85 10.75 -11.89
C LYS A 50 19.11 9.98 -11.50
N SER A 51 19.27 9.68 -10.21
CA SER A 51 20.39 8.94 -9.64
C SER A 51 19.91 8.09 -8.47
N VAL A 52 20.73 7.11 -8.09
CA VAL A 52 20.51 6.30 -6.89
C VAL A 52 20.42 7.22 -5.66
N GLN A 53 19.47 6.92 -4.77
CA GLN A 53 19.31 7.61 -3.51
C GLN A 53 19.91 6.72 -2.41
N GLU A 54 20.99 7.16 -1.77
CA GLU A 54 21.63 6.42 -0.68
C GLU A 54 20.72 6.38 0.56
N ASP A 55 20.08 7.51 0.86
CA ASP A 55 19.08 7.64 1.92
C ASP A 55 17.68 7.71 1.30
N TYR A 56 17.06 6.53 1.15
CA TYR A 56 15.73 6.42 0.55
C TYR A 56 14.63 6.96 1.48
N VAL A 57 14.84 6.97 2.81
CA VAL A 57 13.90 7.57 3.78
C VAL A 57 13.81 9.08 3.53
N MET A 58 14.96 9.76 3.49
CA MET A 58 14.99 11.21 3.23
C MET A 58 14.53 11.56 1.81
N ALA A 59 14.81 10.71 0.83
CA ALA A 59 14.31 10.88 -0.53
C ALA A 59 12.76 10.80 -0.58
N ALA A 60 12.16 9.82 0.10
CA ALA A 60 10.72 9.67 0.18
C ALA A 60 10.05 10.84 0.92
N VAL A 61 10.64 11.31 2.03
CA VAL A 61 10.17 12.51 2.74
C VAL A 61 10.15 13.72 1.80
N LYS A 62 11.25 13.95 1.08
CA LYS A 62 11.36 15.09 0.15
C LYS A 62 10.31 15.00 -0.96
N GLN A 63 10.14 13.82 -1.55
CA GLN A 63 9.16 13.60 -2.60
C GLN A 63 7.72 13.78 -2.10
N THR A 64 7.42 13.33 -0.88
CA THR A 64 6.10 13.48 -0.25
C THR A 64 5.73 14.95 -0.10
N LEU A 65 6.64 15.76 0.44
CA LEU A 65 6.41 17.21 0.58
C LEU A 65 6.29 17.90 -0.78
N GLN A 66 7.10 17.48 -1.76
CA GLN A 66 6.99 18.01 -3.11
C GLN A 66 5.62 17.70 -3.73
N ILE A 67 5.09 16.50 -3.54
CA ILE A 67 3.75 16.11 -4.01
C ILE A 67 2.69 16.94 -3.29
N HIS A 68 2.73 16.99 -1.95
CA HIS A 68 1.76 17.72 -1.11
C HIS A 68 1.61 19.19 -1.53
N PHE A 69 2.72 19.89 -1.80
CA PHE A 69 2.68 21.31 -2.11
C PHE A 69 2.42 21.66 -3.58
N ASN A 70 2.70 20.75 -4.52
CA ASN A 70 2.67 21.08 -5.95
C ASN A 70 1.65 20.27 -6.76
N SER A 71 0.97 19.31 -6.14
CA SER A 71 -0.01 18.47 -6.81
C SER A 71 -1.44 18.83 -6.39
N PRO A 72 -2.46 18.50 -7.20
CA PRO A 72 -3.84 18.59 -6.79
C PRO A 72 -4.15 17.74 -5.54
N PRO A 73 -5.26 18.00 -4.84
CA PRO A 73 -5.66 17.22 -3.66
C PRO A 73 -5.75 15.72 -3.93
N GLY A 74 -5.24 14.92 -2.99
CA GLY A 74 -5.28 13.47 -3.02
C GLY A 74 -4.37 12.88 -1.93
N ASP A 75 -4.61 11.61 -1.60
CA ASP A 75 -3.83 10.89 -0.58
C ASP A 75 -2.48 10.40 -1.13
N ILE A 76 -1.48 10.30 -0.25
CA ILE A 76 -0.14 9.82 -0.59
C ILE A 76 0.13 8.50 0.13
N LEU A 77 0.39 7.43 -0.63
CA LEU A 77 0.82 6.13 -0.09
C LEU A 77 2.34 5.97 -0.26
N ILE A 78 3.05 5.80 0.85
CA ILE A 78 4.50 5.62 0.90
C ILE A 78 4.81 4.17 1.31
N PHE A 79 5.67 3.48 0.57
CA PHE A 79 6.16 2.15 0.93
C PHE A 79 7.54 2.24 1.58
N MET A 80 7.70 1.59 2.73
CA MET A 80 8.93 1.51 3.52
C MET A 80 9.19 0.07 3.95
N THR A 81 10.44 -0.25 4.27
CA THR A 81 10.91 -1.64 4.46
C THR A 81 10.66 -2.22 5.86
N GLY A 82 10.41 -1.39 6.87
CA GLY A 82 10.18 -1.86 8.24
C GLY A 82 9.56 -0.79 9.14
N GLN A 83 9.22 -1.19 10.36
CA GLN A 83 8.61 -0.29 11.35
C GLN A 83 9.50 0.94 11.63
N GLU A 84 10.81 0.72 11.82
CA GLU A 84 11.77 1.80 12.07
C GLU A 84 11.78 2.85 10.95
N ASP A 85 11.85 2.40 9.69
CA ASP A 85 11.82 3.29 8.52
C ASP A 85 10.47 4.02 8.39
N ILE A 86 9.36 3.33 8.69
CA ILE A 86 8.01 3.91 8.66
C ILE A 86 7.91 5.03 9.69
N GLU A 87 8.22 4.73 10.96
CA GLU A 87 8.13 5.72 12.05
C GLU A 87 9.10 6.88 11.84
N GLY A 88 10.33 6.61 11.41
CA GLY A 88 11.31 7.64 11.06
C GLY A 88 10.83 8.54 9.93
N THR A 89 10.23 7.98 8.87
CA THR A 89 9.64 8.77 7.78
C THR A 89 8.49 9.64 8.31
N CYS A 90 7.59 9.07 9.11
CA CYS A 90 6.45 9.80 9.68
C CYS A 90 6.92 10.98 10.54
N GLN A 91 7.90 10.76 11.42
CA GLN A 91 8.45 11.78 12.28
C GLN A 91 9.06 12.93 11.47
N VAL A 92 9.92 12.63 10.49
CA VAL A 92 10.59 13.68 9.71
C VAL A 92 9.60 14.46 8.83
N ILE A 93 8.53 13.81 8.32
CA ILE A 93 7.46 14.52 7.62
C ILE A 93 6.76 15.50 8.58
N ALA A 94 6.36 15.04 9.77
CA ALA A 94 5.69 15.87 10.75
C ALA A 94 6.55 17.09 11.17
N GLU A 95 7.83 16.86 11.50
CA GLU A 95 8.78 17.92 11.86
C GLU A 95 8.98 18.95 10.74
N LYS A 96 8.97 18.51 9.47
CA LYS A 96 9.09 19.43 8.34
C LYS A 96 7.81 20.22 8.11
N MET A 97 6.64 19.59 8.25
CA MET A 97 5.36 20.28 8.14
C MET A 97 5.19 21.36 9.22
N GLU A 98 5.61 21.09 10.45
CA GLU A 98 5.58 22.09 11.54
C GLU A 98 6.40 23.35 11.20
N LYS A 99 7.55 23.19 10.54
CA LYS A 99 8.42 24.30 10.12
C LYS A 99 7.82 25.16 9.00
N HIS A 100 6.89 24.62 8.22
CA HIS A 100 6.24 25.35 7.13
C HIS A 100 5.12 26.30 7.62
N GLY A 101 4.71 26.20 8.90
CA GLY A 101 3.74 27.12 9.51
C GLY A 101 2.29 26.84 9.11
N THR A 102 1.37 27.58 9.72
CA THR A 102 -0.09 27.38 9.63
C THR A 102 -0.71 27.75 8.29
N ASP A 103 0.03 28.39 7.38
CA ASP A 103 -0.46 28.79 6.07
C ASP A 103 -0.49 27.63 5.05
N SER A 104 0.08 26.48 5.43
CA SER A 104 0.08 25.27 4.60
C SER A 104 -1.16 24.39 4.86
N ALA A 105 -1.65 23.74 3.80
CA ALA A 105 -2.70 22.74 3.94
C ALA A 105 -2.23 21.63 4.90
N PRO A 106 -3.09 21.18 5.84
CA PRO A 106 -2.72 20.16 6.80
C PRO A 106 -2.35 18.85 6.10
N LEU A 107 -1.41 18.12 6.67
CA LEU A 107 -1.01 16.80 6.22
C LEU A 107 -1.15 15.81 7.37
N LEU A 108 -2.12 14.91 7.27
CA LEU A 108 -2.30 13.82 8.23
C LEU A 108 -1.36 12.67 7.86
N VAL A 109 -0.45 12.32 8.77
CA VAL A 109 0.55 11.27 8.57
C VAL A 109 0.20 10.06 9.44
N LEU A 110 -0.04 8.91 8.84
CA LEU A 110 -0.47 7.69 9.53
C LEU A 110 0.48 6.52 9.21
N PRO A 111 1.12 5.88 10.22
CA PRO A 111 1.93 4.69 10.00
C PRO A 111 1.05 3.45 9.78
N MET A 112 1.55 2.48 9.02
CA MET A 112 0.88 1.19 8.82
C MET A 112 1.90 0.03 8.77
N TYR A 113 1.87 -0.83 9.78
CA TYR A 113 2.70 -2.04 9.87
C TYR A 113 1.99 -3.13 10.68
N SER A 114 2.47 -4.37 10.57
CA SER A 114 1.75 -5.57 11.05
C SER A 114 1.47 -5.63 12.56
N GLN A 115 2.32 -4.98 13.37
CA GLN A 115 2.19 -4.96 14.83
C GLN A 115 1.26 -3.86 15.36
N LEU A 116 0.78 -2.96 14.50
CA LEU A 116 -0.06 -1.84 14.91
C LEU A 116 -1.43 -2.36 15.43
N PRO A 117 -1.95 -1.84 16.55
CA PRO A 117 -3.30 -2.14 17.02
C PRO A 117 -4.38 -1.91 15.97
N ALA A 118 -5.43 -2.74 15.96
CA ALA A 118 -6.46 -2.71 14.91
C ALA A 118 -7.23 -1.39 14.83
N ASP A 119 -7.46 -0.73 15.97
CA ASP A 119 -8.07 0.60 16.07
C ASP A 119 -7.19 1.68 15.43
N LEU A 120 -5.87 1.58 15.55
CA LEU A 120 -4.94 2.48 14.88
C LEU A 120 -4.79 2.17 13.39
N GLN A 121 -4.83 0.89 12.98
CA GLN A 121 -4.85 0.51 11.56
C GLN A 121 -6.09 1.05 10.85
N ALA A 122 -7.25 1.07 11.53
CA ALA A 122 -8.50 1.54 10.95
C ALA A 122 -8.46 3.03 10.55
N LYS A 123 -7.62 3.83 11.21
CA LYS A 123 -7.51 5.28 10.95
C LYS A 123 -7.07 5.61 9.53
N ILE A 124 -6.35 4.71 8.85
CA ILE A 124 -5.91 4.95 7.46
C ILE A 124 -7.08 5.03 6.46
N PHE A 125 -8.27 4.60 6.87
CA PHE A 125 -9.49 4.67 6.05
C PHE A 125 -10.36 5.90 6.37
N GLU A 126 -9.97 6.70 7.36
CA GLU A 126 -10.66 7.96 7.66
C GLU A 126 -10.33 9.00 6.59
N ALA A 127 -11.29 9.85 6.25
CA ALA A 127 -11.09 10.90 5.27
C ALA A 127 -10.04 11.91 5.78
N ALA A 128 -9.15 12.35 4.89
CA ALA A 128 -8.22 13.42 5.19
C ALA A 128 -8.98 14.71 5.59
N PRO A 129 -8.48 15.46 6.59
CA PRO A 129 -9.12 16.68 7.09
C PRO A 129 -9.12 17.84 6.09
#